data_AF-A0A2F0AEG8-F1
#
_entry.id   AF-A0A2F0AEG8-F1
#
_cell.length_a   1.000
_cell.length_b   1.000
_cell.length_c   1.000
_cell.angle_alpha   90.00
_cell.angle_beta   90.00
_cell.angle_gamma   90.00
#
_symmetry.space_group_name_H-M   'P 1'
#
loop_
_entity.id
_entity.type
_entity.pdbx_description
1 polymer ?
#
loop_
_entity_poly.entity_id
_entity_poly.type
_entity_poly.pdbx_seq_one_letter_code
_entity_poly.pdbx_strand_id
1 'polypeptide(L)'
;MSTFLFSQDPCTCENDFNPVCGFDGFTYPNECIASCFGVSVDYQGSCTDQINCLPGEYQNENGDCQVCEPGTFSDGNASQCDACPAGTFAEGQTDCSEIGMPDIFDCGASSCTECLPGYFSSSSSSECVPCEPG
;
A
#
# COMPACT_ATOMS: atom_id res chain seq x y z
N MET A 1 18.39 -26.49 -50.93
CA MET A 1 17.08 -26.63 -50.25
C MET A 1 17.29 -26.23 -48.81
N SER A 2 16.51 -25.25 -48.34
CA SER A 2 16.48 -24.76 -46.96
C SER A 2 16.38 -25.88 -45.92
N THR A 3 17.05 -25.71 -44.79
CA THR A 3 16.36 -25.61 -43.50
C THR A 3 17.16 -24.64 -42.66
N PHE A 4 16.54 -23.50 -42.38
CA PHE A 4 17.01 -22.53 -41.42
C PHE A 4 17.20 -23.23 -40.07
N LEU A 5 18.37 -23.06 -39.44
CA LEU A 5 18.56 -23.31 -38.01
C LEU A 5 17.89 -22.18 -37.22
N PHE A 6 16.55 -22.14 -37.23
CA PHE A 6 15.78 -21.30 -36.32
C PHE A 6 15.32 -22.14 -35.12
N SER A 7 15.45 -21.55 -33.94
CA SER A 7 14.90 -21.94 -32.63
C SER A 7 15.39 -23.25 -32.04
N GLN A 8 16.50 -23.17 -31.31
CA GLN A 8 16.49 -23.73 -29.97
C GLN A 8 16.65 -22.56 -29.02
N ASP A 9 15.54 -22.04 -28.51
CA ASP A 9 15.59 -21.25 -27.29
C ASP A 9 16.40 -22.08 -26.26
N PRO A 10 17.36 -21.48 -25.53
CA PRO A 10 18.30 -22.21 -24.67
C PRO A 10 17.65 -22.95 -23.49
N CYS A 11 16.33 -22.89 -23.38
CA CYS A 11 15.53 -23.41 -22.29
C CYS A 11 14.91 -24.74 -22.69
N THR A 12 15.48 -25.85 -22.22
CA THR A 12 14.83 -27.17 -22.27
C THR A 12 13.87 -27.30 -21.10
N CYS A 13 12.74 -26.61 -21.18
CA CYS A 13 11.70 -26.63 -20.17
C CYS A 13 10.48 -27.43 -20.65
N GLU A 14 9.78 -28.07 -19.71
CA GLU A 14 8.48 -28.68 -20.00
C GLU A 14 7.45 -27.59 -20.32
N ASN A 15 6.49 -27.89 -21.19
CA ASN A 15 5.35 -27.00 -21.50
C ASN A 15 4.29 -27.10 -20.40
N ASP A 16 4.71 -26.88 -19.16
CA ASP A 16 3.82 -26.72 -18.02
C ASP A 16 3.58 -25.23 -17.78
N PHE A 17 2.33 -24.85 -17.55
CA PHE A 17 1.93 -23.47 -17.33
C PHE A 17 1.62 -23.27 -15.84
N ASN A 18 2.70 -23.03 -15.08
CA ASN A 18 2.68 -22.69 -13.66
C ASN A 18 3.37 -21.34 -13.48
N PRO A 19 2.68 -20.22 -13.74
CA PRO A 19 3.32 -18.92 -13.87
C PRO A 19 4.02 -18.50 -12.57
N VAL A 20 5.12 -17.78 -12.72
CA VAL A 20 5.91 -17.23 -11.60
C VAL A 20 6.24 -15.76 -11.88
N CYS A 21 6.33 -14.96 -10.83
CA CYS A 21 6.80 -13.60 -10.91
C CYS A 21 8.31 -13.56 -10.62
N GLY A 22 9.09 -12.99 -11.53
CA GLY A 22 10.51 -12.79 -11.32
C GLY A 22 10.80 -11.55 -10.48
N PHE A 23 11.97 -11.50 -9.83
CA PHE A 23 12.48 -10.29 -9.16
C PHE A 23 12.71 -9.11 -10.11
N ASP A 24 12.66 -9.35 -11.42
CA ASP A 24 12.70 -8.36 -12.49
C ASP A 24 11.32 -7.74 -12.80
N GLY A 25 10.26 -8.19 -12.13
CA GLY A 25 8.88 -7.74 -12.34
C GLY A 25 8.21 -8.35 -13.56
N PHE A 26 8.81 -9.36 -14.21
CA PHE A 26 8.22 -10.03 -15.37
C PHE A 26 7.58 -11.38 -14.99
N THR A 27 6.41 -11.65 -15.59
CA THR A 27 5.77 -12.96 -15.48
C THR A 27 6.45 -13.96 -16.41
N TYR A 28 6.88 -15.09 -15.86
CA TYR A 28 7.40 -16.21 -16.61
C TYR A 28 6.38 -17.37 -16.64
N PRO A 29 6.24 -18.11 -17.76
CA PRO A 29 5.27 -19.22 -17.88
C PRO A 29 5.46 -20.33 -16.85
N ASN A 30 6.70 -20.54 -16.41
CA ASN A 30 7.08 -21.41 -15.31
C ASN A 30 8.47 -21.07 -14.75
N GLU A 31 8.79 -21.64 -13.59
CA GLU A 31 10.08 -21.47 -12.89
C GLU A 31 11.29 -21.87 -13.74
N CYS A 32 11.16 -22.90 -14.58
CA CYS A 32 12.24 -23.33 -15.47
C CYS A 32 12.59 -22.24 -16.49
N ILE A 33 11.57 -21.63 -17.09
CA ILE A 33 11.76 -20.53 -18.04
C ILE A 33 12.38 -19.32 -17.32
N ALA A 34 11.88 -18.93 -16.14
CA ALA A 34 12.49 -17.84 -15.34
C ALA A 34 13.98 -18.09 -15.06
N SER A 35 14.30 -19.30 -14.58
CA SER A 35 15.67 -19.72 -14.28
C SER A 35 16.56 -19.74 -15.52
N CYS A 36 16.00 -20.13 -16.67
CA CYS A 36 16.73 -20.13 -17.94
C CYS A 36 17.13 -18.71 -18.38
N PHE A 37 16.27 -17.73 -18.12
CA PHE A 37 16.59 -16.31 -18.33
C PHE A 37 17.48 -15.72 -17.22
N GLY A 38 17.89 -16.52 -16.23
CA GLY A 38 18.73 -16.07 -15.12
C GLY A 38 17.98 -15.24 -14.09
N VAL A 39 16.65 -15.32 -14.09
CA VAL A 39 15.79 -14.55 -13.19
C VAL A 39 15.35 -15.44 -12.05
N SER A 40 15.55 -14.95 -10.83
CA SER A 40 15.07 -15.62 -9.61
C SER A 40 13.57 -15.36 -9.44
N VAL A 41 12.84 -16.35 -8.97
CA VAL A 41 11.42 -16.23 -8.65
C VAL A 41 11.26 -15.42 -7.36
N ASP A 42 10.44 -14.37 -7.42
CA ASP A 42 9.99 -13.60 -6.27
C ASP A 42 8.84 -14.33 -5.56
N TYR A 43 7.73 -14.57 -6.28
CA TYR A 43 6.59 -15.34 -5.78
C TYR A 43 5.92 -16.20 -6.86
N GLN A 44 5.13 -17.19 -6.42
CA GLN A 44 4.37 -18.09 -7.28
C GLN A 44 3.10 -17.40 -7.80
N GLY A 45 2.75 -17.65 -9.06
CA GLY A 45 1.71 -16.92 -9.80
C GLY A 45 2.30 -15.90 -10.76
N SER A 46 1.49 -15.36 -11.66
CA SER A 46 1.94 -14.27 -12.53
C SER A 46 2.37 -13.07 -11.70
N CYS A 47 3.31 -12.27 -12.20
CA CYS A 47 3.39 -10.88 -11.76
C CYS A 47 2.04 -10.26 -12.07
N THR A 48 1.21 -10.19 -11.05
CA THR A 48 0.25 -9.14 -10.94
C THR A 48 1.04 -7.85 -11.03
N ASP A 49 0.53 -6.84 -11.73
CA ASP A 49 0.68 -5.49 -11.25
C ASP A 49 0.06 -5.51 -9.85
N GLN A 50 0.72 -6.10 -8.85
CA GLN A 50 0.66 -5.78 -7.44
C GLN A 50 1.96 -5.03 -7.29
N ILE A 51 1.94 -3.81 -7.81
CA ILE A 51 3.06 -2.90 -7.63
C ILE A 51 3.30 -2.91 -6.12
N ASN A 52 4.55 -3.13 -5.72
CA ASN A 52 5.00 -2.84 -4.37
C ASN A 52 4.86 -1.32 -4.19
N CYS A 53 3.62 -0.86 -3.99
CA CYS A 53 3.31 0.50 -3.67
C CYS A 53 3.96 0.74 -2.32
N LEU A 54 4.66 1.86 -2.23
CA LEU A 54 5.36 2.22 -1.02
C LEU A 54 4.33 2.31 0.11
N PRO A 55 4.75 2.10 1.37
CA PRO A 55 3.88 2.39 2.49
C PRO A 55 3.29 3.82 2.36
N GLY A 56 2.00 3.97 2.63
CA GLY A 56 1.22 5.19 2.35
C GLY A 56 0.59 5.25 0.96
N GLU A 57 0.76 4.22 0.13
CA GLU A 57 0.12 4.08 -1.18
C GLU A 57 -0.66 2.76 -1.28
N TYR A 58 -1.68 2.75 -2.14
CA TYR A 58 -2.45 1.56 -2.50
C TYR A 58 -2.56 1.44 -4.01
N GLN A 59 -2.81 0.24 -4.47
CA GLN A 59 -2.97 -0.02 -5.88
C GLN A 59 -4.43 0.07 -6.33
N ASN A 60 -4.68 0.83 -7.41
CA ASN A 60 -5.99 0.89 -8.05
C ASN A 60 -6.23 -0.28 -9.04
N GLU A 61 -7.45 -0.41 -9.56
CA GLU A 61 -7.80 -1.44 -10.55
C GLU A 61 -7.02 -1.34 -11.87
N ASN A 62 -6.38 -0.20 -12.15
CA ASN A 62 -5.52 0.01 -13.33
C ASN A 62 -4.06 -0.37 -13.06
N GLY A 63 -3.73 -0.79 -11.84
CA GLY A 63 -2.38 -1.12 -11.43
C GLY A 63 -1.55 0.07 -10.96
N ASP A 64 -2.04 1.32 -11.00
CA ASP A 64 -1.28 2.50 -10.53
C ASP A 64 -1.29 2.62 -8.99
N CYS A 65 -0.15 3.04 -8.41
CA CYS A 65 -0.08 3.40 -7.01
C CYS A 65 -0.66 4.80 -6.77
N GLN A 66 -1.68 4.84 -5.92
CA GLN A 66 -2.33 6.07 -5.47
C GLN A 66 -1.99 6.29 -4.00
N VAL A 67 -1.70 7.53 -3.64
CA VAL A 67 -1.44 7.93 -2.26
C VAL A 67 -2.73 7.81 -1.46
N CYS A 68 -2.62 7.31 -0.23
CA CYS A 68 -3.74 7.25 0.70
C CYS A 68 -4.27 8.64 1.05
N GLU A 69 -5.60 8.79 1.01
CA GLU A 69 -6.24 10.03 1.44
C GLU A 69 -6.01 10.26 2.95
N PRO A 70 -6.00 11.53 3.40
CA PRO A 70 -5.84 11.84 4.81
C PRO A 70 -6.81 11.06 5.69
N GLY A 71 -6.27 10.39 6.72
CA GLY A 71 -7.04 9.52 7.60
C GLY A 71 -7.03 8.04 7.25
N THR A 72 -6.33 7.68 6.19
CA THR A 72 -6.10 6.28 5.83
C THR A 72 -4.61 6.00 5.74
N PHE A 73 -4.22 4.77 6.02
CA PHE A 73 -2.83 4.31 6.02
C PHE A 73 -2.72 2.99 5.22
N SER A 74 -1.50 2.67 4.81
CA SER A 74 -1.18 1.42 4.12
C SER A 74 0.25 1.04 4.50
N ASP A 75 0.45 -0.18 4.99
CA ASP A 75 1.78 -0.75 5.27
C ASP A 75 2.58 -1.07 4.00
N GLY A 76 2.01 -0.80 2.81
CA GLY A 76 2.58 -1.07 1.49
C GLY A 76 1.96 -2.31 0.83
N ASN A 77 1.91 -2.31 -0.51
CA ASN A 77 1.31 -3.39 -1.32
C ASN A 77 -0.17 -3.69 -0.98
N ALA A 78 -0.92 -2.69 -0.51
CA ALA A 78 -2.35 -2.84 -0.24
C ALA A 78 -3.16 -2.54 -1.50
N SER A 79 -4.27 -3.25 -1.70
CA SER A 79 -5.26 -2.97 -2.76
C SER A 79 -6.25 -1.85 -2.36
N GLN A 80 -6.13 -1.34 -1.14
CA GLN A 80 -6.93 -0.24 -0.58
C GLN A 80 -6.21 0.33 0.65
N CYS A 81 -6.46 1.58 1.01
CA CYS A 81 -5.95 2.13 2.27
C CYS A 81 -6.91 1.78 3.42
N ASP A 82 -6.34 1.40 4.56
CA ASP A 82 -7.07 1.10 5.78
C ASP A 82 -7.33 2.40 6.57
N ALA A 83 -8.51 2.52 7.16
CA ALA A 83 -8.85 3.71 7.95
C ALA A 83 -8.06 3.73 9.27
N CYS A 84 -7.55 4.91 9.64
CA CYS A 84 -6.89 5.08 10.91
C CYS A 84 -7.86 4.89 12.09
N PRO A 85 -7.43 4.22 13.19
CA PRO A 85 -8.21 4.12 14.41
C PRO A 85 -8.58 5.50 14.98
N ALA A 86 -9.74 5.59 15.66
CA ALA A 86 -10.19 6.83 16.28
C ALA A 86 -9.14 7.43 17.23
N GLY A 87 -8.85 8.72 17.09
CA GLY A 87 -7.81 9.42 17.86
C GLY A 87 -6.43 9.47 17.19
N THR A 88 -6.30 8.96 15.97
CA THR A 88 -5.06 9.02 15.17
C THR A 88 -5.30 9.66 13.81
N PHE A 89 -4.27 10.27 13.23
CA PHE A 89 -4.33 10.93 11.93
C PHE A 89 -3.13 10.53 11.07
N ALA A 90 -3.40 10.25 9.79
CA ALA A 90 -2.39 10.02 8.77
C ALA A 90 -2.49 11.13 7.74
N GLU A 91 -1.53 12.04 7.72
CA GLU A 91 -1.42 13.12 6.72
C GLU A 91 -0.75 12.56 5.45
N GLY A 92 -1.35 11.51 4.86
CA GLY A 92 -0.79 10.77 3.72
C GLY A 92 0.46 9.95 4.07
N GLN A 93 0.46 9.27 5.23
CA GLN A 93 1.63 8.56 5.77
C GLN A 93 1.47 7.03 5.80
N THR A 94 2.61 6.38 6.07
CA THR A 94 2.81 4.94 6.31
C THR A 94 2.20 4.47 7.63
N ASP A 95 1.89 5.40 8.54
CA ASP A 95 1.50 5.14 9.92
C ASP A 95 0.45 6.15 10.41
N CYS A 96 -0.46 5.67 11.26
CA CYS A 96 -1.39 6.53 11.98
C CYS A 96 -0.69 7.20 13.16
N SER A 97 -0.42 8.50 13.05
CA SER A 97 0.20 9.24 14.14
C SER A 97 -0.82 9.56 15.22
N GLU A 98 -0.51 9.27 16.49
CA GLU A 98 -1.28 9.76 17.63
C GLU A 98 -1.22 11.29 17.65
N ILE A 99 -2.37 11.95 17.56
CA ILE A 99 -2.42 13.40 17.75
C ILE A 99 -2.35 13.66 19.26
N GLY A 100 -1.13 13.86 19.75
CA GLY A 100 -0.87 14.25 21.13
C GLY A 100 -1.19 15.73 21.39
N MET A 101 -2.46 16.14 21.27
CA MET A 101 -2.89 17.47 21.71
C MET A 101 -4.13 17.42 22.62
N PRO A 102 -4.13 18.13 23.76
CA PRO A 102 -5.24 18.17 24.70
C PRO A 102 -6.47 18.96 24.21
N ASP A 103 -6.43 19.66 23.07
CA ASP A 103 -7.41 20.70 22.70
C ASP A 103 -8.20 20.45 21.38
N ILE A 104 -8.21 19.22 20.86
CA ILE A 104 -8.87 18.89 19.57
C ILE A 104 -10.03 17.91 19.79
N PHE A 105 -11.20 18.20 19.18
CA PHE A 105 -12.49 17.58 19.53
C PHE A 105 -13.09 16.64 18.47
N ASP A 106 -12.79 16.81 17.18
CA ASP A 106 -13.36 15.94 16.15
C ASP A 106 -12.33 15.67 15.06
N CYS A 107 -11.69 14.51 15.18
CA CYS A 107 -10.88 13.93 14.13
C CYS A 107 -11.77 12.93 13.38
N GLY A 108 -12.62 13.42 12.48
CA GLY A 108 -12.93 12.60 11.32
C GLY A 108 -11.58 12.27 10.69
N ALA A 109 -11.38 11.05 10.20
CA ALA A 109 -10.08 10.59 9.69
C ALA A 109 -9.38 11.64 8.79
N SER A 110 -10.15 12.49 8.10
CA SER A 110 -9.72 13.56 7.20
C SER A 110 -9.60 14.99 7.78
N SER A 111 -9.99 15.33 9.02
CA SER A 111 -9.83 16.71 9.55
C SER A 111 -9.95 16.83 11.07
N CYS A 112 -9.21 17.77 11.67
CA CYS A 112 -9.27 18.13 13.08
C CYS A 112 -9.74 19.59 13.26
N THR A 113 -10.73 19.84 14.11
CA THR A 113 -11.19 21.21 14.45
C THR A 113 -10.82 21.57 15.89
N GLU A 114 -10.17 22.73 16.10
CA GLU A 114 -9.83 23.27 17.43
C GLU A 114 -11.08 23.78 18.18
N CYS A 115 -11.12 23.67 19.51
CA CYS A 115 -12.17 24.31 20.31
C CYS A 115 -12.10 25.86 20.19
N LEU A 116 -13.26 26.53 20.21
CA LEU A 116 -13.31 28.00 20.20
C LEU A 116 -12.60 28.56 21.44
N PRO A 117 -11.97 29.75 21.34
CA PRO A 117 -11.33 30.40 22.48
C PRO A 117 -12.28 30.51 23.69
N GLY A 118 -11.88 29.92 24.81
CA GLY A 118 -12.69 29.85 26.05
C GLY A 118 -13.26 28.47 26.38
N TYR A 119 -12.95 27.45 25.59
CA TYR A 119 -13.29 26.04 25.84
C TYR A 119 -12.03 25.16 25.70
N PHE A 120 -11.92 24.09 26.50
CA PHE A 120 -10.84 23.10 26.46
C PHE A 120 -11.40 21.69 26.30
N SER A 121 -10.63 20.74 25.77
CA SER A 121 -11.00 19.32 25.76
C SER A 121 -10.10 18.53 26.71
N SER A 122 -10.48 17.30 27.04
CA SER A 122 -9.63 16.36 27.78
C SER A 122 -9.33 15.17 26.88
N SER A 123 -8.20 14.50 27.09
CA SER A 123 -7.61 13.44 26.24
C SER A 123 -8.49 12.20 25.97
N SER A 124 -9.73 12.19 26.45
CA SER A 124 -10.71 11.11 26.29
C SER A 124 -12.15 11.62 26.09
N SER A 125 -12.34 12.89 25.74
CA SER A 125 -13.65 13.52 25.60
C SER A 125 -13.84 14.08 24.20
N SER A 126 -14.96 13.71 23.55
CA SER A 126 -15.48 14.36 22.35
C SER A 126 -16.46 15.48 22.75
N GLU A 127 -16.12 16.30 23.76
CA GLU A 127 -16.89 17.46 24.26
C GLU A 127 -15.95 18.59 24.70
N CYS A 128 -16.05 19.76 24.04
CA CYS A 128 -15.35 20.99 24.46
C CYS A 128 -16.05 21.54 25.72
N VAL A 129 -15.35 21.57 26.85
CA VAL A 129 -15.87 22.10 28.12
C VAL A 129 -15.44 23.56 28.30
N PRO A 130 -16.33 24.46 28.76
CA PRO A 130 -15.98 25.86 28.99
C PRO A 130 -14.92 25.98 30.09
N CYS A 131 -13.95 26.88 29.91
CA CYS A 131 -12.96 27.18 30.95
C CYS A 131 -13.65 27.80 32.17
N GLU A 132 -13.45 27.23 33.37
CA GLU A 132 -13.96 27.85 34.60
C GLU A 132 -13.21 29.17 34.87
N PRO A 133 -13.91 30.27 35.21
CA PRO A 133 -13.26 31.52 35.59
C PRO A 133 -12.58 31.38 36.97
N GLY A 134 -11.26 31.55 37.00
CA GLY A 134 -10.46 31.69 38.22
C GLY A 134 -10.48 33.08 38.82
#